data_AF-A0A5D2L745-F1
#
_entry.id   AF-A0A5D2L745-F1
#
_cell.length_a   1.000
_cell.length_b   1.000
_cell.length_c   1.000
_cell.angle_alpha   90.00
_cell.angle_beta   90.00
_cell.angle_gamma   90.00
#
_symmetry.space_group_name_H-M   'P 1'
#
loop_
_entity.id
_entity.type
_entity.pdbx_description
1 polymer ?
#
loop_
_entity_poly.entity_id
_entity_poly.type
_entity_poly.pdbx_seq_one_letter_code
_entity_poly.pdbx_strand_id
1 'polypeptide(L)'
;MGFSSSCSLFKHHLIISFVINIAIITISHVNGCFTSIFSFGDSLTDTGNLHQLSLSESKKLSHFDFPPYGRTFFGYPTGRCSDGSLVIDFIAEDFGFPFLAPYFGGENGKPRNIENGVNFAIAGATALDDVFFKERGIHNPLTNGSLGVQLGYFKDVLPSFCSSSSGVDRARGGHYFGPWKPSNWMLPSISHILSRFRYGGL
;
A
#
# COMPACT_ATOMS: atom_id res chain seq x y z
N MET A 1 -55.24 -24.76 11.32
CA MET A 1 -54.64 -24.59 9.97
C MET A 1 -53.78 -23.33 10.01
N GLY A 2 -52.44 -23.40 9.97
CA GLY A 2 -51.63 -22.18 10.16
C GLY A 2 -50.11 -22.27 9.99
N PHE A 3 -49.56 -23.30 9.33
CA PHE A 3 -48.09 -23.46 9.23
C PHE A 3 -47.49 -23.17 7.83
N SER A 4 -48.28 -22.67 6.87
CA SER A 4 -47.83 -22.56 5.47
C SER A 4 -46.94 -21.35 5.17
N SER A 5 -47.10 -20.23 5.88
CA SER A 5 -46.48 -18.95 5.49
C SER A 5 -45.01 -18.83 5.90
N SER A 6 -44.60 -19.48 7.00
CA SER A 6 -43.24 -19.37 7.55
C SER A 6 -42.19 -20.11 6.72
N CYS A 7 -42.58 -21.19 6.03
CA CYS A 7 -41.68 -21.96 5.16
C CYS A 7 -41.41 -21.24 3.83
N SER A 8 -42.38 -20.45 3.35
CA SER A 8 -42.23 -19.64 2.14
C SER A 8 -41.21 -18.52 2.34
N LEU A 9 -41.29 -17.79 3.45
CA LEU A 9 -40.38 -16.69 3.76
C LEU A 9 -38.92 -17.16 3.93
N PHE A 10 -38.70 -18.32 4.57
CA PHE A 10 -37.36 -18.88 4.73
C PHE A 10 -36.71 -19.26 3.39
N LYS A 11 -37.49 -19.78 2.44
CA LYS A 11 -37.00 -20.07 1.08
C LYS A 11 -36.61 -18.81 0.32
N HIS A 12 -37.37 -17.73 0.46
CA HIS A 12 -37.03 -16.44 -0.18
C HIS A 12 -35.73 -15.87 0.40
N HIS A 13 -35.50 -15.95 1.70
CA HIS A 13 -34.23 -15.51 2.31
C HIS A 13 -33.03 -16.32 1.81
N LEU A 14 -33.17 -17.65 1.67
CA LEU A 14 -32.11 -18.50 1.12
C LEU A 14 -31.82 -18.17 -0.36
N ILE A 15 -32.86 -17.94 -1.16
CA ILE A 15 -32.71 -17.57 -2.58
C ILE A 15 -32.07 -16.19 -2.70
N ILE A 16 -32.52 -15.20 -1.92
CA ILE A 16 -31.95 -13.85 -1.91
C ILE A 16 -30.49 -13.90 -1.48
N SER A 17 -30.15 -14.65 -0.42
CA SER A 17 -28.77 -14.82 0.03
C SER A 17 -27.91 -15.47 -1.06
N PHE A 18 -28.40 -16.52 -1.71
CA PHE A 18 -27.69 -17.18 -2.80
C PHE A 18 -27.47 -16.25 -4.02
N VAL A 19 -28.50 -15.49 -4.40
CA VAL A 19 -28.41 -14.50 -5.49
C VAL A 19 -27.44 -13.37 -5.13
N ILE A 20 -27.40 -12.90 -3.89
CA ILE A 20 -26.43 -11.89 -3.43
C ILE A 20 -25.01 -12.45 -3.49
N ASN A 21 -24.78 -13.69 -3.02
CA ASN A 21 -23.46 -14.31 -3.09
C ASN A 21 -22.99 -14.51 -4.55
N ILE A 22 -23.87 -14.97 -5.44
CA ILE A 22 -23.56 -15.04 -6.87
C ILE A 22 -23.29 -13.65 -7.45
N ALA A 23 -24.12 -12.66 -7.12
CA ALA A 23 -23.94 -11.29 -7.60
C ALA A 23 -22.56 -10.75 -7.19
N ILE A 24 -22.14 -10.95 -5.94
CA ILE A 24 -20.81 -10.57 -5.43
C ILE A 24 -19.68 -11.29 -6.19
N ILE A 25 -19.84 -12.58 -6.49
CA ILE A 25 -18.86 -13.36 -7.28
C ILE A 25 -18.79 -12.89 -8.74
N THR A 26 -19.91 -12.40 -9.30
CA THR A 26 -19.99 -11.89 -10.68
C THR A 26 -19.63 -10.42 -10.84
N ILE A 27 -19.36 -9.69 -9.76
CA ILE A 27 -18.72 -8.37 -9.88
C ILE A 27 -17.36 -8.63 -10.50
N SER A 28 -17.25 -8.34 -11.80
CA SER A 28 -15.98 -8.33 -12.50
C SER A 28 -14.99 -7.55 -11.64
N HIS A 29 -13.86 -8.19 -11.31
CA HIS A 29 -12.68 -7.42 -10.92
C HIS A 29 -12.58 -6.27 -11.92
N VAL A 30 -12.42 -5.04 -11.43
CA VAL A 30 -12.07 -3.93 -12.29
C VAL A 30 -10.72 -4.29 -12.89
N ASN A 31 -10.75 -4.94 -14.06
CA ASN A 31 -9.60 -5.24 -14.89
C ASN A 31 -9.19 -3.92 -15.55
N GLY A 32 -8.76 -2.96 -14.73
CA GLY A 32 -7.89 -1.91 -15.22
C GLY A 32 -6.59 -2.59 -15.61
N CYS A 33 -6.16 -2.41 -16.85
CA CYS A 33 -4.79 -2.78 -17.26
C CYS A 33 -3.83 -1.79 -16.59
N PHE A 34 -3.55 -2.00 -15.30
CA PHE A 34 -2.54 -1.24 -14.60
C PHE A 34 -1.17 -1.75 -15.02
N THR A 35 -0.24 -0.83 -15.22
CA THR A 35 1.13 -1.16 -15.67
C THR A 35 2.18 -0.80 -14.61
N SER A 36 1.77 -0.13 -13.53
CA SER A 36 2.62 0.22 -12.39
C SER A 36 1.79 0.51 -11.14
N ILE A 37 2.40 0.35 -9.96
CA ILE A 37 1.80 0.74 -8.68
C ILE A 37 2.66 1.81 -8.01
N PHE A 38 2.07 2.95 -7.68
CA PHE A 38 2.73 4.00 -6.91
C PHE A 38 2.10 4.09 -5.52
N SER A 39 2.91 3.92 -4.48
CA SER A 39 2.44 3.89 -3.09
C SER A 39 2.97 5.07 -2.29
N PHE A 40 2.11 5.63 -1.45
CA PHE A 40 2.39 6.71 -0.51
C PHE A 40 1.86 6.30 0.85
N GLY A 41 2.41 6.84 1.93
CA GLY A 41 1.91 6.55 3.26
C GLY A 41 2.97 6.59 4.33
N ASP A 42 2.73 5.78 5.36
CA ASP A 42 3.53 5.73 6.56
C ASP A 42 4.16 4.33 6.74
N SER A 43 4.42 3.94 7.99
CA SER A 43 5.01 2.66 8.37
C SER A 43 4.25 1.44 7.86
N LEU A 44 2.93 1.55 7.66
CA LEU A 44 2.11 0.41 7.20
C LEU A 44 2.41 0.01 5.76
N THR A 45 3.00 0.93 5.00
CA THR A 45 3.33 0.71 3.59
C THR A 45 4.81 0.97 3.29
N ASP A 46 5.62 1.51 4.20
CA ASP A 46 7.03 1.79 3.94
C ASP A 46 7.85 0.51 3.74
N THR A 47 8.34 0.29 2.51
CA THR A 47 9.14 -0.88 2.14
C THR A 47 10.64 -0.73 2.41
N GLY A 48 11.08 0.36 3.06
CA GLY A 48 12.46 0.58 3.49
C GLY A 48 13.02 1.98 3.24
N ASN A 49 12.18 2.97 2.92
CA ASN A 49 12.62 4.36 2.72
C ASN A 49 13.20 4.96 4.00
N LEU A 50 12.55 4.80 5.16
CA LEU A 50 13.11 5.35 6.40
C LEU A 50 14.44 4.68 6.79
N HIS A 51 14.56 3.37 6.54
CA HIS A 51 15.82 2.64 6.72
C HIS A 51 16.93 3.25 5.87
N GLN A 52 16.68 3.42 4.57
CA GLN A 52 17.67 3.94 3.65
C GLN A 52 18.07 5.39 3.97
N LEU A 53 17.10 6.24 4.32
CA LEU A 53 17.35 7.60 4.79
C LEU A 53 18.21 7.61 6.05
N SER A 54 17.94 6.69 6.99
CA SER A 54 18.70 6.59 8.23
C SER A 54 20.17 6.23 7.95
N LEU A 55 20.42 5.32 7.03
CA LEU A 55 21.77 4.98 6.58
C LEU A 55 22.46 6.15 5.88
N SER A 56 21.80 6.80 4.92
CA SER A 56 22.41 7.90 4.15
C SER A 56 22.73 9.13 5.00
N GLU A 57 21.90 9.41 6.00
CA GLU A 57 22.07 10.57 6.89
C GLU A 57 22.86 10.22 8.16
N SER A 58 23.39 9.00 8.27
CA SER A 58 24.11 8.52 9.47
C SER A 58 23.29 8.69 10.76
N LYS A 59 21.96 8.56 10.65
CA LYS A 59 21.04 8.59 11.78
C LYS A 59 21.00 7.24 12.46
N LYS A 60 20.51 7.24 13.71
CA LYS A 60 20.25 6.01 14.46
C LYS A 60 19.19 5.18 13.73
N LEU A 61 19.50 3.91 13.50
CA LEU A 61 18.54 2.93 13.00
C LEU A 61 17.32 2.80 13.92
N SER A 62 16.17 2.58 13.31
CA SER A 62 14.92 2.40 14.02
C SER A 62 14.82 0.99 14.61
N HIS A 63 13.91 0.79 15.56
CA HIS A 63 13.74 -0.50 16.21
C HIS A 63 13.33 -1.62 15.22
N PHE A 64 12.70 -1.27 14.10
CA PHE A 64 12.31 -2.21 13.04
C PHE A 64 13.44 -2.59 12.07
N ASP A 65 14.65 -2.07 12.28
CA ASP A 65 15.87 -2.50 11.60
C ASP A 65 16.54 -3.70 12.29
N PHE A 66 15.90 -4.25 13.32
CA PHE A 66 16.42 -5.34 14.15
C PHE A 66 15.35 -6.44 14.33
N PRO A 67 15.72 -7.67 14.72
CA PRO A 67 14.75 -8.70 15.04
C PRO A 67 13.76 -8.23 16.14
N PRO A 68 12.48 -8.66 16.12
CA PRO A 68 11.95 -9.76 15.31
C PRO A 68 11.61 -9.39 13.85
N TYR A 69 11.71 -8.13 13.44
CA TYR A 69 11.22 -7.67 12.14
C TYR A 69 11.83 -8.43 10.94
N GLY A 70 10.99 -8.72 9.95
CA GLY A 70 11.32 -9.48 8.74
C GLY A 70 11.58 -10.98 8.92
N ARG A 71 11.43 -11.57 10.11
CA ARG A 71 11.75 -12.98 10.38
C ARG A 71 10.76 -13.95 9.73
N THR A 72 9.47 -13.65 9.66
CA THR A 72 8.46 -14.62 9.16
C THR A 72 8.45 -14.76 7.64
N PHE A 73 8.81 -13.71 6.90
CA PHE A 73 8.79 -13.73 5.43
C PHE A 73 10.17 -13.58 4.79
N PHE A 74 10.96 -12.58 5.20
CA PHE A 74 12.24 -12.27 4.56
C PHE A 74 13.43 -13.02 5.19
N GLY A 75 13.28 -13.49 6.43
CA GLY A 75 14.33 -14.14 7.22
C GLY A 75 15.37 -13.18 7.83
N TYR A 76 15.22 -11.86 7.64
CA TYR A 76 16.10 -10.82 8.19
C TYR A 76 15.38 -9.46 8.26
N PRO A 77 15.82 -8.52 9.12
CA PRO A 77 15.23 -7.18 9.18
C PRO A 77 15.48 -6.40 7.89
N THR A 78 14.40 -6.04 7.19
CA THR A 78 14.46 -5.28 5.94
C THR A 78 14.25 -3.77 6.15
N GLY A 79 14.09 -3.31 7.39
CA GLY A 79 13.67 -1.95 7.69
C GLY A 79 12.17 -1.67 7.49
N ARG A 80 11.35 -2.74 7.47
CA ARG A 80 9.88 -2.66 7.38
C ARG A 80 9.28 -2.78 8.78
N CYS A 81 8.20 -2.04 9.05
CA CYS A 81 7.47 -2.10 10.32
C CYS A 81 6.57 -3.36 10.43
N SER A 82 7.07 -4.52 10.03
CA SER A 82 6.39 -5.83 10.08
C SER A 82 7.41 -6.96 10.25
N ASP A 83 6.97 -8.07 10.86
CA ASP A 83 7.73 -9.33 10.89
C ASP A 83 7.74 -10.02 9.51
N GLY A 84 6.81 -9.64 8.63
CA GLY A 84 6.71 -10.20 7.29
C GLY A 84 6.32 -9.14 6.25
N SER A 85 5.40 -9.52 5.38
CA SER A 85 4.89 -8.64 4.33
C SER A 85 4.06 -7.48 4.89
N LEU A 86 4.00 -6.39 4.12
CA LEU A 86 3.15 -5.23 4.31
C LEU A 86 1.91 -5.32 3.43
N VAL A 87 0.89 -4.50 3.70
CA VAL A 87 -0.34 -4.47 2.89
C VAL A 87 -0.06 -4.21 1.41
N ILE A 88 0.96 -3.42 1.11
CA ILE A 88 1.35 -3.11 -0.27
C ILE A 88 1.94 -4.32 -1.01
N ASP A 89 2.54 -5.28 -0.31
CA ASP A 89 3.08 -6.49 -0.94
C ASP A 89 1.96 -7.41 -1.41
N PHE A 90 0.91 -7.58 -0.60
CA PHE A 90 -0.27 -8.35 -0.98
C PHE A 90 -1.01 -7.71 -2.15
N ILE A 91 -1.09 -6.37 -2.17
CA ILE A 91 -1.65 -5.63 -3.31
C ILE A 91 -0.80 -5.90 -4.56
N ALA A 92 0.52 -5.78 -4.47
CA ALA A 92 1.40 -6.04 -5.60
C ALA A 92 1.25 -7.48 -6.13
N GLU A 93 1.23 -8.47 -5.23
CA GLU A 93 1.04 -9.89 -5.57
C GLU A 93 -0.30 -10.14 -6.26
N ASP A 94 -1.40 -9.61 -5.72
CA ASP A 94 -2.74 -9.78 -6.29
C ASP A 94 -2.88 -9.16 -7.69
N PHE A 95 -2.12 -8.11 -7.99
CA PHE A 95 -2.05 -7.51 -9.32
C PHE A 95 -0.93 -8.09 -10.21
N GLY A 96 -0.20 -9.11 -9.74
CA GLY A 96 0.88 -9.78 -10.49
C GLY A 96 2.16 -8.94 -10.64
N PHE A 97 2.36 -7.94 -9.79
CA PHE A 97 3.57 -7.12 -9.74
C PHE A 97 4.60 -7.68 -8.76
N PRO A 98 5.90 -7.47 -9.00
CA PRO A 98 6.92 -7.68 -7.98
C PRO A 98 6.74 -6.69 -6.83
N PHE A 99 7.36 -6.98 -5.67
CA PHE A 99 7.33 -6.07 -4.52
C PHE A 99 7.94 -4.72 -4.87
N LEU A 100 7.26 -3.66 -4.43
CA LEU A 100 7.65 -2.30 -4.78
C LEU A 100 8.94 -1.89 -4.09
N ALA A 101 9.90 -1.43 -4.90
CA ALA A 101 11.13 -0.87 -4.41
C ALA A 101 10.86 0.46 -3.65
N PRO A 102 11.55 0.70 -2.53
CA PRO A 102 11.52 2.01 -1.90
C PRO A 102 12.16 3.05 -2.83
N TYR A 103 11.64 4.29 -2.80
CA TYR A 103 12.16 5.43 -3.56
C TYR A 103 13.67 5.61 -3.40
N PHE A 104 14.21 5.46 -2.19
CA PHE A 104 15.64 5.62 -1.95
C PHE A 104 16.46 4.34 -2.20
N GLY A 105 15.83 3.22 -2.56
CA GLY A 105 16.45 1.88 -2.60
C GLY A 105 17.37 1.59 -3.80
N GLY A 106 17.75 2.59 -4.58
CA GLY A 106 18.70 2.45 -5.70
C GLY A 106 19.92 3.34 -5.54
N GLU A 107 20.71 3.45 -6.61
CA GLU A 107 21.93 4.23 -6.59
C GLU A 107 21.64 5.74 -6.52
N ASN A 108 22.50 6.48 -5.83
CA ASN A 108 22.42 7.94 -5.70
C ASN A 108 21.07 8.45 -5.16
N GLY A 109 20.39 7.66 -4.32
CA GLY A 109 19.11 8.03 -3.70
C GLY A 109 17.92 8.04 -4.66
N LYS A 110 18.03 7.35 -5.80
CA LYS A 110 16.94 7.19 -6.77
C LYS A 110 16.34 5.78 -6.70
N PRO A 111 15.08 5.59 -7.13
CA PRO A 111 14.44 4.29 -7.09
C PRO A 111 15.09 3.32 -8.07
N ARG A 112 15.24 2.07 -7.65
CA ARG A 112 15.62 0.97 -8.54
C ARG A 112 14.40 0.46 -9.29
N ASN A 113 14.50 0.37 -10.62
CA ASN A 113 13.47 -0.18 -11.52
C ASN A 113 12.06 0.39 -11.27
N ILE A 114 11.81 1.56 -11.85
CA ILE A 114 10.52 2.27 -11.77
C ILE A 114 9.41 1.69 -12.66
N GLU A 115 9.71 0.69 -13.50
CA GLU A 115 8.77 0.21 -14.53
C GLU A 115 7.52 -0.44 -13.94
N ASN A 116 7.67 -1.09 -12.79
CA ASN A 116 6.57 -1.72 -12.06
C ASN A 116 5.97 -0.79 -11.00
N GLY A 117 6.50 0.43 -10.90
CA GLY A 117 6.12 1.43 -9.92
C GLY A 117 7.11 1.53 -8.75
N VAL A 118 6.80 2.44 -7.83
CA VAL A 118 7.71 2.90 -6.76
C VAL A 118 6.92 3.16 -5.49
N ASN A 119 7.53 2.84 -4.35
CA ASN A 119 6.97 3.17 -3.05
C ASN A 119 7.65 4.40 -2.44
N PHE A 120 6.87 5.44 -2.19
CA PHE A 120 7.27 6.70 -1.57
C PHE A 120 6.88 6.80 -0.10
N ALA A 121 6.20 5.80 0.46
CA ALA A 121 5.83 5.80 1.87
C ALA A 121 7.06 5.87 2.77
N ILE A 122 6.98 6.64 3.86
CA ILE A 122 8.07 6.78 4.85
C ILE A 122 7.49 6.52 6.24
N ALA A 123 8.09 5.62 7.00
CA ALA A 123 7.64 5.33 8.36
C ALA A 123 7.60 6.59 9.23
N GLY A 124 6.48 6.78 9.96
CA GLY A 124 6.24 7.98 10.75
C GLY A 124 5.82 9.23 9.97
N ALA A 125 5.54 9.11 8.66
CA ALA A 125 5.02 10.19 7.84
C ALA A 125 3.65 10.69 8.30
N THR A 126 3.41 11.98 8.08
CA THR A 126 2.16 12.67 8.40
C THR A 126 1.47 13.16 7.14
N ALA A 127 0.14 13.35 7.20
CA ALA A 127 -0.59 13.99 6.10
C ALA A 127 -0.15 15.44 5.86
N LEU A 128 0.09 16.19 6.94
CA LEU A 128 0.49 17.59 6.92
C LEU A 128 2.01 17.73 7.04
N ASP A 129 2.53 18.86 6.59
CA ASP A 129 3.95 19.17 6.68
C ASP A 129 4.41 19.39 8.12
N ASP A 130 5.66 19.05 8.37
CA ASP A 130 6.31 19.14 9.68
C ASP A 130 6.19 20.54 10.32
N VAL A 131 6.16 21.60 9.52
CA VAL A 131 5.95 22.99 9.99
C VAL A 131 4.65 23.13 10.80
N PHE A 132 3.55 22.51 10.35
CA PHE A 132 2.26 22.57 11.04
C PHE A 132 2.33 22.05 12.48
N PHE A 133 3.12 20.99 12.69
CA PHE A 133 3.32 20.36 13.99
C PHE A 133 4.32 21.14 14.85
N LYS A 134 5.43 21.61 14.25
CA LYS A 134 6.44 22.41 14.94
C LYS A 134 5.87 23.70 15.52
N GLU A 135 4.99 24.38 14.79
CA GLU A 135 4.27 25.57 15.28
C GLU A 135 3.40 25.29 16.52
N ARG A 136 3.05 24.02 16.77
CA ARG A 136 2.26 23.56 17.92
C ARG A 136 3.12 22.90 19.00
N GLY A 137 4.44 23.00 18.90
CA GLY A 137 5.38 22.36 19.84
C GLY A 137 5.45 20.84 19.71
N ILE A 138 4.95 20.27 18.60
CA ILE A 138 5.02 18.83 18.32
C ILE A 138 6.21 18.60 17.39
N HIS A 139 7.18 17.80 17.84
CA HIS A 139 8.38 17.49 17.09
C HIS A 139 8.44 16.00 16.76
N ASN A 140 8.59 15.65 15.48
CA ASN A 140 8.87 14.29 15.05
C ASN A 140 10.37 14.13 14.73
N PRO A 141 11.16 13.51 15.61
CA PRO A 141 12.60 13.34 15.37
C PRO A 141 12.92 12.25 14.34
N LEU A 142 11.93 11.41 13.96
CA LEU A 142 12.16 10.28 13.07
C LEU A 142 12.22 10.70 11.60
N THR A 143 11.30 11.55 11.16
CA THR A 143 11.18 11.92 9.75
C THR A 143 10.46 13.26 9.55
N ASN A 144 10.75 13.92 8.43
CA ASN A 144 9.99 15.05 7.89
C ASN A 144 9.17 14.64 6.64
N GLY A 145 9.07 13.34 6.36
CA GLY A 145 8.51 12.77 5.12
C GLY A 145 7.00 12.85 5.00
N SER A 146 6.42 14.05 5.14
CA SER A 146 4.98 14.30 4.98
C SER A 146 4.46 13.81 3.62
N LEU A 147 3.14 13.66 3.48
CA LEU A 147 2.53 13.34 2.19
C LEU A 147 2.93 14.37 1.11
N GLY A 148 3.06 15.65 1.48
CA GLY A 148 3.56 16.70 0.58
C GLY A 148 4.97 16.42 0.06
N VAL A 149 5.87 15.99 0.95
CA VAL A 149 7.24 15.59 0.62
C VAL A 149 7.25 14.36 -0.30
N GLN A 150 6.44 13.34 0.01
CA GLN A 150 6.34 12.13 -0.81
C GLN A 150 5.80 12.41 -2.22
N LEU A 151 4.83 13.33 -2.34
CA LEU A 151 4.35 13.81 -3.65
C LEU A 151 5.43 14.59 -4.41
N GLY A 152 6.35 15.26 -3.69
CA GLY A 152 7.56 15.83 -4.27
C GLY A 152 8.44 14.77 -4.95
N TYR A 153 8.77 13.70 -4.23
CA TYR A 153 9.53 12.57 -4.79
C TYR A 153 8.84 11.92 -5.98
N PHE A 154 7.51 11.80 -5.94
CA PHE A 154 6.76 11.32 -7.09
C PHE A 154 6.90 12.25 -8.31
N LYS A 155 6.87 13.57 -8.11
CA LYS A 155 7.11 14.53 -9.20
C LYS A 155 8.52 14.39 -9.80
N ASP A 156 9.52 14.10 -8.97
CA ASP A 156 10.90 13.91 -9.42
C ASP A 156 11.06 12.70 -10.36
N VAL A 157 10.20 11.68 -10.24
CA VAL A 157 10.21 10.53 -11.14
C VAL A 157 9.37 10.72 -12.39
N LEU A 158 8.41 11.67 -12.43
CA LEU A 158 7.55 11.88 -13.61
C LEU A 158 8.32 12.04 -14.94
N PRO A 159 9.43 12.81 -15.02
CA PRO A 159 10.20 12.95 -16.27
C PRO A 159 10.72 11.62 -16.83
N SER A 160 11.02 10.65 -15.97
CA SER A 160 11.51 9.34 -16.40
C SER A 160 10.44 8.51 -17.14
N PHE A 161 9.17 8.81 -16.92
CA PHE A 161 8.04 8.24 -17.66
C PHE A 161 7.68 9.05 -18.91
N CYS A 162 7.86 10.38 -18.88
CA CYS A 162 7.50 11.25 -20.00
C CYS A 162 8.48 11.19 -21.20
N SER A 163 9.56 10.42 -21.09
CA SER A 163 10.61 10.33 -22.11
C SER A 163 10.26 9.38 -23.28
N SER A 164 9.20 8.59 -23.16
CA SER A 164 8.69 7.72 -24.23
C SER A 164 7.16 7.68 -24.22
N SER A 165 6.54 7.42 -25.38
CA SER A 165 5.08 7.22 -25.46
C SER A 165 4.58 6.12 -24.53
N SER A 166 5.35 5.03 -24.40
CA SER A 166 5.08 3.91 -23.49
C SER A 166 5.15 4.28 -22.00
N GLY A 167 6.05 5.20 -21.62
CA GLY A 167 6.15 5.65 -20.24
C GLY A 167 5.02 6.61 -19.86
N VAL A 168 4.55 7.43 -20.79
CA VAL A 168 3.39 8.31 -20.59
C VAL A 168 2.12 7.49 -20.36
N ASP A 169 1.90 6.42 -21.12
CA ASP A 169 0.76 5.52 -20.93
C ASP A 169 0.86 4.77 -19.59
N ARG A 170 2.07 4.44 -19.16
CA ARG A 170 2.34 3.81 -17.86
C ARG A 170 2.05 4.73 -16.67
N ALA A 171 2.46 6.00 -16.76
CA ALA A 171 2.11 7.00 -15.75
C ALA A 171 0.59 7.24 -15.68
N ARG A 172 -0.10 7.23 -16.83
CA ARG A 172 -1.57 7.36 -16.89
C ARG A 172 -2.32 6.11 -16.40
N GLY A 173 -1.73 4.93 -16.62
CA GLY A 173 -2.26 3.63 -16.17
C GLY A 173 -1.78 3.22 -14.78
N GLY A 174 -1.09 4.10 -14.04
CA GLY A 174 -0.60 3.83 -12.69
C GLY A 174 -1.73 3.88 -11.66
N HIS A 175 -1.76 2.92 -10.76
CA HIS A 175 -2.67 2.97 -9.60
C HIS A 175 -1.95 3.58 -8.40
N TYR A 176 -2.63 4.48 -7.70
CA TYR A 176 -2.08 5.24 -6.57
C TYR A 176 -2.69 4.75 -5.26
N PHE A 177 -1.86 4.34 -4.31
CA PHE A 177 -2.28 3.91 -2.98
C PHE A 177 -1.77 4.86 -1.90
N GLY A 178 -2.60 5.12 -0.90
CA GLY A 178 -2.14 5.73 0.35
C GLY A 178 -3.21 5.85 1.43
N PRO A 179 -2.82 5.82 2.72
CA PRO A 179 -3.75 5.79 3.86
C PRO A 179 -4.55 7.09 4.01
N TRP A 180 -4.15 8.16 3.31
CA TRP A 180 -4.73 9.49 3.40
C TRP A 180 -5.84 9.78 2.37
N LYS A 181 -6.22 8.78 1.55
CA LYS A 181 -7.35 8.90 0.61
C LYS A 181 -8.66 8.41 1.27
N PRO A 182 -9.79 9.10 1.08
CA PRO A 182 -11.07 8.72 1.69
C PRO A 182 -11.45 7.27 1.39
N SER A 183 -11.99 6.62 2.42
CA SER A 183 -12.31 5.19 2.66
C SER A 183 -12.99 4.36 1.57
N ASN A 184 -13.28 4.91 0.39
CA ASN A 184 -14.13 4.26 -0.60
C ASN A 184 -13.39 3.35 -1.60
N TRP A 185 -12.04 3.35 -1.60
CA TRP A 185 -11.25 2.50 -2.50
C TRP A 185 -10.91 1.12 -1.91
N MET A 186 -11.08 0.93 -0.61
CA MET A 186 -10.61 -0.27 0.09
C MET A 186 -11.59 -1.45 0.07
N LEU A 187 -12.82 -1.28 -0.43
CA LEU A 187 -13.92 -2.18 -0.05
C LEU A 187 -14.48 -3.13 -1.13
N PRO A 188 -14.44 -2.85 -2.45
CA PRO A 188 -14.87 -3.85 -3.42
C PRO A 188 -13.75 -4.84 -3.80
N SER A 189 -12.56 -4.35 -4.19
CA SER A 189 -11.49 -5.19 -4.77
C SER A 189 -10.52 -5.83 -3.77
N ILE A 190 -10.57 -5.49 -2.48
CA ILE A 190 -9.58 -5.88 -1.45
C ILE A 190 -10.22 -6.83 -0.40
N SER A 191 -11.49 -7.21 -0.57
CA SER A 191 -12.17 -8.11 0.38
C SER A 191 -11.46 -9.48 0.53
N HIS A 192 -10.87 -9.97 -0.56
CA HIS A 192 -10.02 -11.18 -0.53
C HIS A 192 -8.65 -10.94 0.12
N ILE A 193 -8.04 -9.76 -0.07
CA ILE A 193 -6.79 -9.37 0.60
C ILE A 193 -7.00 -9.25 2.12
N LEU A 194 -8.10 -8.62 2.55
CA LEU A 194 -8.47 -8.50 3.96
C LEU A 194 -8.76 -9.85 4.60
N SER A 195 -9.28 -10.83 3.85
CA SER A 195 -9.48 -12.19 4.35
C SER A 195 -8.15 -12.94 4.52
N ARG A 196 -7.19 -12.76 3.61
CA ARG A 196 -5.82 -13.28 3.79
C ARG A 196 -5.10 -12.64 4.98
N PHE A 197 -5.29 -11.34 5.23
CA PHE A 197 -4.80 -10.69 6.46
C PHE A 197 -5.44 -11.24 7.75
N ARG A 198 -6.68 -11.72 7.68
CA ARG A 198 -7.43 -12.20 8.85
C ARG A 198 -7.25 -13.70 9.13
N TYR A 199 -6.88 -14.49 8.12
CA TYR A 199 -6.74 -15.96 8.22
C TYR A 199 -5.32 -16.49 7.96
N GLY A 200 -4.41 -15.69 7.38
CA GLY A 200 -2.98 -15.97 7.36
C GLY A 200 -2.35 -15.43 8.64
N GLY A 201 -2.07 -16.32 9.58
CA GLY A 201 -1.45 -15.97 10.86
C GLY A 201 -0.13 -15.22 10.67
N LEU A 202 0.04 -14.18 11.49
CA LEU A 202 1.30 -13.49 11.77
C LEU A 202 2.37 -14.49 12.22
#